data_AF-A0A8C2FFG1-F1
#
_entry.id   AF-A0A8C2FFG1-F1
#
_cell.length_a   1.000
_cell.length_b   1.000
_cell.length_c   1.000
_cell.angle_alpha   90.00
_cell.angle_beta   90.00
_cell.angle_gamma   90.00
#
_symmetry.space_group_name_H-M   'P 1'
#
loop_
_entity.id
_entity.type
_entity.pdbx_description
1 polymer ?
#
loop_
_entity_poly.entity_id
_entity_poly.type
_entity_poly.pdbx_seq_one_letter_code
_entity_poly.pdbx_strand_id
1 'polypeptide(L)'
;MKAKTLLTILNKQTKLVKSSEVQTNLQKLKWVPVCKDRPLNYPKSLAWRGDSCNISSLSEMCEISHAVLVGSSVALVERTSAGMKKALKLTLEPQVDQVLQNILEEYPSVADIFKELLQNADDANATECSFLIDMRKNLEIRENLLDPGMIVCHGPALWSFNNSVFSDTDFLNITRLGGSMKRCEADKVGKFGLGFNSVYHVTDIPIIMSREFMIMFDPNINHIGKHIRDKSNPGIKINWSKQQKRLRKFPNQFKPFINVFNCQLPLSLESPYNYDGTLFRLPFRTEQEASVSEISSIYYNTTDIYSLVDEFSICGHRLILFTQHVGTMVLKYLKCEERIVDLQSPLDSGKRLGLVPCGGVAVLLSEEDNRKWTVKTNATPIGEVFCYLPLRIKTGLPVHINGCFAVTSNRKEIWKTDTKGQWNSIFMRHVIVQAYLAALNMLRSIAESGELLDYSYYAAWPDPGVVHDDFNLICQGVYQEIAKGDDDAKVFSDGKTWVSIKNVRFLDDSLLCRPDIGSAAFKIFLKYLRKCGSQDLCAVELPDWVQEGFDDAGCKGKLMENTLTETEFFSDVLFCHLDSYILRMEGSLKEV
;
A
#
# COMPACT_ATOMS: atom_id res chain seq x y z
N MET A 1 23.31 -45.94 19.23
CA MET A 1 23.35 -46.09 20.70
C MET A 1 24.66 -45.60 21.31
N LYS A 2 25.84 -46.13 20.92
CA LYS A 2 27.16 -45.74 21.48
C LYS A 2 27.50 -44.24 21.38
N ALA A 3 27.26 -43.60 20.22
CA ALA A 3 27.52 -42.16 20.01
C ALA A 3 26.65 -41.26 20.90
N LYS A 4 25.35 -41.57 21.06
CA LYS A 4 24.42 -40.84 21.94
C LYS A 4 24.85 -40.89 23.40
N THR A 5 25.30 -42.05 23.88
CA THR A 5 25.81 -42.23 25.24
C THR A 5 27.09 -41.43 25.47
N LEU A 6 28.06 -41.48 24.54
CA LEU A 6 29.30 -40.71 24.65
C LEU A 6 29.03 -39.20 24.67
N LEU A 7 28.19 -38.70 23.77
CA LEU A 7 27.79 -37.28 23.74
C LEU A 7 27.08 -36.88 25.04
N THR A 8 26.26 -37.75 25.62
CA THR A 8 25.62 -37.49 26.93
C THR A 8 26.65 -37.36 28.05
N ILE A 9 27.69 -38.19 28.05
CA ILE A 9 28.78 -38.14 29.04
C ILE A 9 29.61 -36.86 28.85
N LEU A 10 30.04 -36.55 27.63
CA LEU A 10 30.81 -35.34 27.31
C LEU A 10 30.03 -34.06 27.64
N ASN A 11 28.71 -34.08 27.43
CA ASN A 11 27.83 -32.98 27.76
C ASN A 11 27.69 -32.75 29.28
N LYS A 12 27.70 -33.83 30.08
CA LYS A 12 27.67 -33.77 31.56
C LYS A 12 29.06 -33.45 32.15
N GLN A 13 30.14 -33.88 31.50
CA GLN A 13 31.53 -33.71 31.94
C GLN A 13 32.33 -32.82 30.98
N THR A 14 31.92 -31.56 30.86
CA THR A 14 32.50 -30.60 29.90
C THR A 14 34.01 -30.37 30.05
N LYS A 15 34.61 -30.70 31.20
CA LYS A 15 36.06 -30.64 31.43
C LYS A 15 36.84 -31.55 30.46
N LEU A 16 36.27 -32.68 30.05
CA LEU A 16 36.89 -33.63 29.10
C LEU A 16 37.02 -33.04 27.69
N VAL A 17 36.17 -32.07 27.34
CA VAL A 17 36.13 -31.41 26.02
C VAL A 17 37.00 -30.15 25.99
N LYS A 18 37.72 -29.81 27.09
CA LYS A 18 38.56 -28.60 27.14
C LYS A 18 39.97 -28.79 26.59
N SER A 19 40.41 -30.03 26.38
CA SER A 19 41.71 -30.30 25.75
C SER A 19 41.66 -29.95 24.26
N SER A 20 42.64 -29.18 23.78
CA SER A 20 42.75 -28.75 22.37
C SER A 20 42.86 -29.93 21.40
N GLU A 21 43.57 -30.98 21.81
CA GLU A 21 43.72 -32.21 21.03
C GLU A 21 42.39 -32.96 20.90
N VAL A 22 41.65 -33.07 22.01
CA VAL A 22 40.32 -33.70 22.04
C VAL A 22 39.33 -32.89 21.19
N GLN A 23 39.32 -31.56 21.27
CA GLN A 23 38.47 -30.71 20.44
C GLN A 23 38.74 -30.90 18.94
N THR A 24 40.01 -30.92 18.56
CA THR A 24 40.43 -31.08 17.16
C THR A 24 40.01 -32.45 16.61
N ASN A 25 40.17 -33.50 17.41
CA ASN A 25 39.76 -34.85 17.02
C ASN A 25 38.24 -35.01 16.97
N LEU A 26 37.51 -34.44 17.94
CA LEU A 26 36.04 -34.46 17.96
C LEU A 26 35.45 -33.72 16.75
N GLN A 27 36.04 -32.61 16.31
CA GLN A 27 35.59 -31.84 15.13
C GLN A 27 35.82 -32.58 13.81
N LYS A 28 36.91 -33.36 13.70
CA LYS A 28 37.21 -34.16 12.49
C LYS A 28 36.37 -35.42 12.34
N LEU A 29 35.80 -35.90 13.44
CA LEU A 29 35.00 -37.12 13.47
C LEU A 29 33.58 -36.85 12.94
N LYS A 30 33.06 -37.75 12.10
CA LYS A 30 31.68 -37.75 11.62
C LYS A 30 30.84 -38.54 12.62
N TRP A 31 29.92 -37.87 13.32
CA TRP A 31 29.30 -38.41 14.54
C TRP A 31 27.83 -38.79 14.39
N VAL A 32 27.08 -38.09 13.53
CA VAL A 32 25.62 -38.05 13.64
C VAL A 32 24.94 -38.35 12.30
N PRO A 33 24.02 -39.33 12.24
CA PRO A 33 23.15 -39.49 11.09
C PRO A 33 22.24 -38.26 10.97
N VAL A 34 22.19 -37.69 9.76
CA VAL A 34 21.28 -36.58 9.47
C VAL A 34 19.85 -37.12 9.52
N CYS A 35 18.89 -36.27 9.91
CA CYS A 35 17.48 -36.64 9.80
C CYS A 35 17.22 -37.01 8.33
N LYS A 36 16.86 -38.26 8.07
CA LYS A 36 16.73 -38.77 6.69
C LYS A 36 15.53 -38.13 6.01
N ASP A 37 14.41 -38.16 6.71
CA ASP A 37 13.15 -37.66 6.19
C ASP A 37 13.04 -36.16 6.44
N ARG A 38 12.77 -35.43 5.37
CA ARG A 38 12.43 -34.01 5.41
C ARG A 38 11.16 -33.83 6.26
N PRO A 39 11.17 -32.99 7.31
CA PRO A 39 9.97 -32.71 8.08
C PRO A 39 8.86 -32.18 7.17
N LEU A 40 7.60 -32.55 7.44
CA LEU A 40 6.43 -32.14 6.64
C LEU A 40 6.32 -30.62 6.44
N ASN A 41 6.81 -29.85 7.41
CA ASN A 41 6.74 -28.38 7.45
C ASN A 41 8.11 -27.74 7.16
N TYR A 42 9.02 -28.47 6.50
CA TYR A 42 10.32 -27.96 6.12
C TYR A 42 10.25 -27.38 4.69
N PRO A 43 10.74 -26.15 4.45
CA PRO A 43 10.63 -25.50 3.14
C PRO A 43 11.16 -26.38 2.01
N LYS A 44 10.37 -26.55 0.95
CA LYS A 44 10.78 -27.41 -0.19
C LYS A 44 11.97 -26.85 -0.97
N SER A 45 12.11 -25.53 -0.96
CA SER A 45 13.15 -24.73 -1.62
C SER A 45 14.52 -24.81 -0.94
N LEU A 46 14.57 -25.14 0.36
CA LEU A 46 15.83 -25.27 1.07
C LEU A 46 16.55 -26.59 0.78
N ALA A 47 17.87 -26.51 0.69
CA ALA A 47 18.75 -27.67 0.64
C ALA A 47 18.63 -28.49 1.94
N TRP A 48 17.90 -29.60 1.88
CA TRP A 48 17.85 -30.53 3.00
C TRP A 48 19.16 -31.32 3.06
N ARG A 49 19.97 -31.04 4.09
CA ARG A 49 21.24 -31.74 4.33
C ARG A 49 21.07 -33.27 4.44
N GLY A 50 19.89 -33.73 4.87
CA GLY A 50 19.59 -35.16 4.99
C GLY A 50 19.47 -35.91 3.66
N ASP A 51 19.18 -35.20 2.56
CA ASP A 51 19.09 -35.79 1.22
C ASP A 51 20.49 -36.13 0.65
N SER A 52 21.53 -35.41 1.08
CA SER A 52 22.89 -35.50 0.52
C SER A 52 23.93 -36.10 1.47
N CYS A 53 23.68 -36.11 2.78
CA CYS A 53 24.66 -36.52 3.78
C CYS A 53 24.09 -37.59 4.71
N ASN A 54 24.71 -38.77 4.74
CA ASN A 54 24.34 -39.83 5.70
C ASN A 54 24.94 -39.61 7.10
N ILE A 55 26.00 -38.81 7.24
CA ILE A 55 26.70 -38.57 8.50
C ILE A 55 27.36 -37.17 8.50
N SER A 56 27.08 -36.33 9.50
CA SER A 56 27.70 -35.00 9.68
C SER A 56 28.74 -34.96 10.81
N SER A 57 29.72 -34.05 10.68
CA SER A 57 30.66 -33.68 11.74
C SER A 57 30.04 -32.71 12.76
N LEU A 58 30.66 -32.58 13.93
CA LEU A 58 30.18 -31.69 15.01
C LEU A 58 30.21 -30.20 14.63
N SER A 59 31.14 -29.78 13.78
CA SER A 59 31.22 -28.39 13.28
C SER A 59 30.15 -28.03 12.26
N GLU A 60 29.42 -29.02 11.74
CA GLU A 60 28.34 -28.83 10.76
C GLU A 60 26.94 -28.89 11.41
N MET A 61 26.88 -28.98 12.74
CA MET A 61 25.62 -29.10 13.48
C MET A 61 25.11 -27.73 13.93
N CYS A 62 23.79 -27.56 13.90
CA CYS A 62 23.11 -26.40 14.48
C CYS A 62 22.38 -26.78 15.78
N GLU A 63 22.00 -25.77 16.57
CA GLU A 63 21.11 -25.99 17.72
C GLU A 63 19.73 -26.48 17.25
N ILE A 64 19.06 -27.28 18.08
CA ILE A 64 17.68 -27.76 17.84
C ILE A 64 16.74 -26.58 17.55
N SER A 65 16.96 -25.41 18.16
CA SER A 65 16.20 -24.18 17.93
C SER A 65 16.33 -23.65 16.50
N HIS A 66 17.45 -23.89 15.81
CA HIS A 66 17.73 -23.39 14.46
C HIS A 66 17.51 -24.44 13.38
N ALA A 67 17.35 -25.71 13.76
CA ALA A 67 17.19 -26.83 12.83
C ALA A 67 16.01 -26.69 11.86
N VAL A 68 14.94 -26.03 12.30
CA VAL A 68 13.74 -25.76 11.49
C VAL A 68 13.98 -24.63 10.46
N LEU A 69 14.91 -23.71 10.74
CA LEU A 69 15.10 -22.47 9.97
C LEU A 69 16.11 -22.58 8.83
N VAL A 70 17.12 -23.45 8.98
CA VAL A 70 18.25 -23.55 8.03
C VAL A 70 18.50 -24.94 7.48
N GLY A 71 17.73 -25.93 7.92
CA GLY A 71 17.94 -27.35 7.60
C GLY A 71 19.34 -27.81 7.87
N SER A 72 19.58 -28.27 9.08
CA SER A 72 20.87 -28.85 9.40
C SER A 72 20.77 -29.91 10.48
N SER A 73 21.81 -30.72 10.53
CA SER A 73 21.99 -31.88 11.38
C SER A 73 21.95 -31.50 12.86
N VAL A 74 21.06 -32.14 13.61
CA VAL A 74 20.77 -31.80 15.01
C VAL A 74 21.57 -32.69 15.95
N ALA A 75 22.06 -32.14 17.06
CA ALA A 75 22.75 -32.93 18.10
C ALA A 75 21.86 -34.08 18.62
N LEU A 76 22.41 -35.30 18.75
CA LEU A 76 21.71 -36.49 19.27
C LEU A 76 21.25 -36.38 20.74
N VAL A 77 21.69 -35.32 21.43
CA VAL A 77 21.37 -35.01 22.82
C VAL A 77 20.40 -33.83 22.86
N GLU A 78 19.28 -34.03 23.55
CA GLU A 78 18.17 -33.05 23.63
C GLU A 78 18.56 -31.70 24.23
N ARG A 79 19.63 -31.65 25.04
CA ARG A 79 20.13 -30.42 25.66
C ARG A 79 21.64 -30.40 25.64
N THR A 80 22.25 -29.36 25.09
CA THR A 80 23.71 -29.14 25.12
C THR A 80 24.07 -28.04 26.14
N SER A 81 25.06 -28.31 26.97
CA SER A 81 25.56 -27.36 27.97
C SER A 81 26.38 -26.24 27.31
N ALA A 82 26.39 -25.05 27.92
CA ALA A 82 27.15 -23.90 27.39
C ALA A 82 28.65 -24.21 27.20
N GLY A 83 29.23 -25.01 28.10
CA GLY A 83 30.63 -25.45 27.99
C GLY A 83 30.89 -26.33 26.77
N MET A 84 29.95 -27.21 26.41
CA MET A 84 30.05 -28.07 25.23
C MET A 84 29.85 -27.26 23.94
N LYS A 85 28.87 -26.34 23.92
CA LYS A 85 28.63 -25.43 22.79
C LYS A 85 29.89 -24.63 22.44
N LYS A 86 30.54 -24.05 23.44
CA LYS A 86 31.78 -23.27 23.28
C LYS A 86 32.97 -24.14 22.86
N ALA A 87 33.13 -25.33 23.46
CA ALA A 87 34.26 -26.21 23.17
C ALA A 87 34.22 -26.82 21.76
N LEU A 88 33.01 -27.05 21.22
CA LEU A 88 32.82 -27.70 19.92
C LEU A 88 32.48 -26.71 18.79
N LYS A 89 32.39 -25.41 19.08
CA LYS A 89 31.99 -24.36 18.13
C LYS A 89 30.63 -24.64 17.46
N LEU A 90 29.66 -25.13 18.25
CA LEU A 90 28.27 -25.40 17.81
C LEU A 90 27.45 -24.11 17.59
N THR A 91 28.12 -22.99 17.29
CA THR A 91 27.56 -21.62 17.20
C THR A 91 27.34 -21.20 15.75
N LEU A 92 26.87 -22.12 14.91
CA LEU A 92 26.34 -21.74 13.59
C LEU A 92 24.95 -21.15 13.81
N GLU A 93 24.91 -19.83 13.97
CA GLU A 93 23.69 -19.07 13.77
C GLU A 93 23.42 -19.00 12.26
N PRO A 94 22.14 -19.14 11.83
CA PRO A 94 21.75 -18.88 10.46
C PRO A 94 22.25 -17.52 9.97
N GLN A 95 22.61 -17.41 8.69
CA GLN A 95 22.67 -16.08 8.09
C GLN A 95 21.26 -15.51 8.05
N VAL A 96 21.13 -14.24 8.48
CA VAL A 96 19.84 -13.57 8.62
C VAL A 96 19.08 -13.59 7.28
N ASP A 97 19.78 -13.28 6.20
CA ASP A 97 19.19 -13.12 4.87
C ASP A 97 18.60 -14.42 4.34
N GLN A 98 19.28 -15.55 4.57
CA GLN A 98 18.77 -16.86 4.19
C GLN A 98 17.49 -17.20 4.96
N VAL A 99 17.41 -16.88 6.25
CA VAL A 99 16.20 -17.13 7.05
C VAL A 99 15.05 -16.26 6.58
N LEU A 100 15.33 -14.99 6.26
CA LEU A 100 14.32 -14.07 5.75
C LEU A 100 13.78 -14.54 4.40
N GLN A 101 14.63 -14.82 3.41
CA GLN A 101 14.21 -15.34 2.10
C GLN A 101 13.26 -16.55 2.23
N ASN A 102 13.58 -17.49 3.12
CA ASN A 102 12.73 -18.67 3.31
C ASN A 102 11.36 -18.32 3.89
N ILE A 103 11.30 -17.39 4.85
CA ILE A 103 10.02 -16.93 5.41
C ILE A 103 9.20 -16.25 4.32
N LEU A 104 9.84 -15.46 3.46
CA LEU A 104 9.14 -14.81 2.35
C LEU A 104 8.59 -15.81 1.32
N GLU A 105 9.22 -16.97 1.15
CA GLU A 105 8.68 -18.04 0.30
C GLU A 105 7.50 -18.80 0.95
N GLU A 106 7.47 -18.93 2.28
CA GLU A 106 6.38 -19.63 3.00
C GLU A 106 5.11 -18.78 3.18
N TYR A 107 5.23 -17.45 3.14
CA TYR A 107 4.14 -16.49 3.24
C TYR A 107 3.99 -15.70 1.92
N PRO A 108 3.53 -16.32 0.82
CA PRO A 108 3.59 -15.70 -0.49
C PRO A 108 2.68 -14.47 -0.65
N SER A 109 1.68 -14.29 0.23
CA SER A 109 0.78 -13.14 0.18
C SER A 109 1.32 -12.00 1.04
N VAL A 110 1.50 -10.83 0.41
CA VAL A 110 1.90 -9.62 1.13
C VAL A 110 0.82 -9.18 2.14
N ALA A 111 -0.46 -9.51 1.90
CA ALA A 111 -1.54 -9.22 2.84
C ALA A 111 -1.42 -9.99 4.17
N ASP A 112 -0.64 -11.08 4.23
CA ASP A 112 -0.37 -11.80 5.49
C ASP A 112 0.34 -10.91 6.52
N ILE A 113 1.01 -9.84 6.08
CA ILE A 113 1.62 -8.86 6.98
C ILE A 113 0.61 -8.24 7.96
N PHE A 114 -0.61 -7.95 7.50
CA PHE A 114 -1.65 -7.34 8.32
C PHE A 114 -2.13 -8.33 9.39
N LYS A 115 -2.26 -9.60 9.01
CA LYS A 115 -2.63 -10.69 9.91
C LYS A 115 -1.57 -10.91 10.99
N GLU A 116 -0.29 -10.95 10.61
CA GLU A 116 0.80 -11.17 11.57
C GLU A 116 0.96 -9.97 12.53
N LEU A 117 0.83 -8.73 12.04
CA LEU A 117 0.88 -7.54 12.89
C LEU A 117 -0.34 -7.44 13.82
N LEU A 118 -1.54 -7.79 13.34
CA LEU A 118 -2.75 -7.89 14.15
C LEU A 118 -2.61 -8.94 15.24
N GLN A 119 -2.10 -10.13 14.90
CA GLN A 119 -1.87 -11.21 15.87
C GLN A 119 -0.85 -10.79 16.94
N ASN A 120 0.23 -10.08 16.55
CA ASN A 120 1.20 -9.55 17.50
C ASN A 120 0.57 -8.54 18.47
N ALA A 121 -0.36 -7.71 17.98
CA ALA A 121 -1.11 -6.79 18.83
C ALA A 121 -2.04 -7.54 19.80
N ASP A 122 -2.76 -8.56 19.31
CA ASP A 122 -3.67 -9.38 20.11
C ASP A 122 -2.95 -10.19 21.19
N ASP A 123 -1.80 -10.78 20.87
CA ASP A 123 -0.89 -11.48 21.79
C ASP A 123 -0.34 -10.55 22.88
N ALA A 124 -0.22 -9.25 22.57
CA ALA A 124 0.20 -8.21 23.50
C ALA A 124 -0.98 -7.62 24.31
N ASN A 125 -2.18 -8.21 24.19
CA ASN A 125 -3.43 -7.76 24.80
C ASN A 125 -3.81 -6.32 24.42
N ALA A 126 -3.46 -5.88 23.20
CA ALA A 126 -3.93 -4.60 22.68
C ALA A 126 -5.44 -4.67 22.43
N THR A 127 -6.12 -3.53 22.58
CA THR A 127 -7.55 -3.41 22.24
C THR A 127 -7.77 -2.75 20.87
N GLU A 128 -6.76 -2.07 20.35
CA GLU A 128 -6.77 -1.42 19.05
C GLU A 128 -5.52 -1.81 18.25
N CYS A 129 -5.69 -2.13 16.97
CA CYS A 129 -4.61 -2.25 16.00
C CYS A 129 -4.96 -1.43 14.74
N SER A 130 -4.20 -0.36 14.49
CA SER A 130 -4.46 0.55 13.38
C SER A 130 -3.28 0.55 12.40
N PHE A 131 -3.59 0.54 11.11
CA PHE A 131 -2.64 0.63 10.01
C PHE A 131 -2.73 1.98 9.33
N LEU A 132 -1.62 2.45 8.76
CA LEU A 132 -1.58 3.67 7.95
C LEU A 132 -0.68 3.46 6.74
N ILE A 133 -1.22 3.64 5.54
CA ILE A 133 -0.43 3.79 4.32
C ILE A 133 -0.05 5.26 4.19
N ASP A 134 1.25 5.53 4.32
CA ASP A 134 1.82 6.87 4.24
C ASP A 134 2.54 7.03 2.90
N MET A 135 2.02 7.87 2.03
CA MET A 135 2.58 8.11 0.70
C MET A 135 3.50 9.34 0.63
N ARG A 136 3.84 9.95 1.78
CA ARG A 136 4.75 11.11 1.82
C ARG A 136 6.12 10.73 1.27
N LYS A 137 6.64 11.55 0.35
CA LYS A 137 8.01 11.38 -0.20
C LYS A 137 9.10 12.01 0.67
N ASN A 138 8.74 12.98 1.52
CA ASN A 138 9.63 13.65 2.47
C ASN A 138 10.94 14.15 1.83
N LEU A 139 10.88 14.71 0.61
CA LEU A 139 12.07 15.05 -0.19
C LEU A 139 12.94 16.12 0.49
N GLU A 140 12.30 17.05 1.18
CA GLU A 140 12.90 18.19 1.88
C GLU A 140 13.62 17.83 3.18
N ILE A 141 13.52 16.58 3.63
CA ILE A 141 14.15 16.09 4.87
C ILE A 141 15.05 14.87 4.63
N ARG A 142 15.55 14.68 3.40
CA ARG A 142 16.48 13.59 3.06
C ARG A 142 17.95 13.95 3.29
N GLU A 143 18.22 15.06 3.95
CA GLU A 143 19.56 15.48 4.36
C GLU A 143 19.72 15.40 5.89
N ASN A 144 20.96 15.40 6.38
CA ASN A 144 21.28 15.36 7.81
C ASN A 144 20.59 14.18 8.55
N LEU A 145 20.73 12.99 7.97
CA LEU A 145 20.21 11.74 8.50
C LEU A 145 21.24 11.03 9.39
N LEU A 146 20.83 9.97 10.10
CA LEU A 146 21.75 9.15 10.90
C LEU A 146 22.90 8.60 10.06
N ASP A 147 22.59 8.21 8.83
CA ASP A 147 23.49 7.63 7.84
C ASP A 147 22.95 7.94 6.43
N PRO A 148 23.80 8.19 5.41
CA PRO A 148 23.36 8.37 4.02
C PRO A 148 22.47 7.25 3.47
N GLY A 149 22.63 6.00 3.93
CA GLY A 149 21.78 4.89 3.49
C GLY A 149 20.29 5.07 3.84
N MET A 150 19.96 5.92 4.83
CA MET A 150 18.57 6.18 5.24
C MET A 150 17.77 7.06 4.26
N ILE A 151 18.39 7.59 3.19
CA ILE A 151 17.72 8.48 2.22
C ILE A 151 16.52 7.80 1.56
N VAL A 152 16.66 6.53 1.18
CA VAL A 152 15.62 5.75 0.51
C VAL A 152 14.44 5.44 1.45
N CYS A 153 14.70 5.30 2.75
CA CYS A 153 13.71 5.00 3.79
C CYS A 153 12.76 6.17 4.13
N HIS A 154 12.97 7.35 3.52
CA HIS A 154 12.12 8.53 3.73
C HIS A 154 10.94 8.60 2.75
N GLY A 155 10.83 7.66 1.81
CA GLY A 155 9.67 7.53 0.93
C GLY A 155 8.41 6.98 1.60
N PRO A 156 7.46 6.50 0.77
CA PRO A 156 6.24 5.83 1.24
C PRO A 156 6.51 4.70 2.23
N ALA A 157 5.61 4.50 3.19
CA ALA A 157 5.74 3.48 4.23
C ALA A 157 4.39 2.93 4.67
N LEU A 158 4.38 1.65 5.07
CA LEU A 158 3.31 1.06 5.87
C LEU A 158 3.62 1.29 7.35
N TRP A 159 2.67 1.85 8.07
CA TRP A 159 2.71 1.98 9.53
C TRP A 159 1.72 1.02 10.17
N SER A 160 2.09 0.47 11.33
CA SER A 160 1.19 -0.30 12.18
C SER A 160 1.33 0.18 13.62
N PHE A 161 0.21 0.48 14.25
CA PHE A 161 0.09 0.94 15.62
C PHE A 161 -0.77 -0.04 16.41
N ASN A 162 -0.39 -0.29 17.65
CA ASN A 162 -1.28 -0.85 18.65
C ASN A 162 -1.08 -0.15 19.99
N ASN A 163 -2.13 -0.14 20.82
CA ASN A 163 -2.13 0.56 22.10
C ASN A 163 -1.51 -0.24 23.27
N SER A 164 -0.80 -1.33 22.98
CA SER A 164 0.00 -2.06 23.98
C SER A 164 1.48 -1.64 23.90
N VAL A 165 2.18 -1.67 25.02
CA VAL A 165 3.60 -1.32 25.12
C VAL A 165 4.46 -2.57 25.27
N PHE A 166 5.62 -2.58 24.62
CA PHE A 166 6.55 -3.70 24.73
C PHE A 166 7.12 -3.84 26.14
N SER A 167 7.07 -5.06 26.66
CA SER A 167 7.82 -5.47 27.84
C SER A 167 9.31 -5.65 27.52
N ASP A 168 10.15 -5.71 28.56
CA ASP A 168 11.57 -5.99 28.38
C ASP A 168 11.81 -7.38 27.74
N THR A 169 10.90 -8.33 27.98
CA THR A 169 10.88 -9.64 27.33
C THR A 169 10.52 -9.54 25.85
N ASP A 170 9.59 -8.68 25.45
CA ASP A 170 9.23 -8.49 24.04
C ASP A 170 10.41 -7.90 23.25
N PHE A 171 11.11 -6.92 23.83
CA PHE A 171 12.33 -6.37 23.24
C PHE A 171 13.45 -7.41 23.08
N LEU A 172 13.58 -8.34 24.03
CA LEU A 172 14.54 -9.43 23.92
C LEU A 172 14.12 -10.46 22.87
N ASN A 173 12.82 -10.71 22.73
CA ASN A 173 12.28 -11.68 21.79
C ASN A 173 12.36 -11.19 20.35
N ILE A 174 11.96 -9.95 20.09
CA ILE A 174 11.92 -9.39 18.73
C ILE A 174 13.32 -9.19 18.12
N THR A 175 14.35 -9.10 18.96
CA THR A 175 15.75 -8.99 18.52
C THR A 175 16.39 -10.33 18.20
N ARG A 176 15.73 -11.45 18.52
CA ARG A 176 16.21 -12.80 18.24
C ARG A 176 15.50 -13.35 17.01
N LEU A 177 16.21 -13.42 15.89
CA LEU A 177 15.74 -14.13 14.70
C LEU A 177 15.47 -15.61 15.06
N GLY A 178 14.21 -16.03 14.99
CA GLY A 178 13.81 -17.39 15.39
C GLY A 178 13.71 -17.63 16.89
N GLY A 179 13.28 -16.60 17.65
CA GLY A 179 13.12 -16.60 19.11
C GLY A 179 12.41 -17.83 19.69
N SER A 180 13.22 -18.80 20.09
CA SER A 180 12.91 -20.13 20.63
C SER A 180 12.19 -20.17 22.00
N MET A 181 11.66 -19.05 22.53
CA MET A 181 10.94 -19.05 23.81
C MET A 181 9.47 -19.45 23.71
N LYS A 182 8.82 -19.31 22.54
CA LYS A 182 7.41 -19.74 22.37
C LYS A 182 7.19 -21.27 22.37
N ARG A 183 8.25 -22.10 22.48
CA ARG A 183 8.09 -23.55 22.78
C ARG A 183 7.71 -23.82 24.25
N CYS A 184 7.99 -22.89 25.16
CA CYS A 184 7.68 -23.05 26.59
C CYS A 184 6.35 -22.41 27.01
N GLU A 185 5.78 -21.53 26.19
CA GLU A 185 4.47 -20.90 26.40
C GLU A 185 3.44 -21.56 25.48
N ALA A 186 2.91 -22.72 25.88
CA ALA A 186 2.00 -23.53 25.06
C ALA A 186 0.65 -22.84 24.75
N ASP A 187 0.31 -21.77 25.48
CA ASP A 187 -0.99 -21.10 25.43
C ASP A 187 -1.03 -19.87 24.52
N LYS A 188 0.10 -19.44 23.93
CA LYS A 188 0.13 -18.34 22.94
C LYS A 188 0.17 -18.87 21.51
N VAL A 189 -0.67 -18.31 20.65
CA VAL A 189 -0.73 -18.65 19.22
C VAL A 189 0.54 -18.11 18.52
N GLY A 190 1.06 -18.83 17.50
CA GLY A 190 2.31 -18.47 16.80
C GLY A 190 3.60 -19.11 17.37
N LYS A 191 3.69 -20.45 17.33
CA LYS A 191 4.75 -21.31 17.92
C LYS A 191 6.21 -21.03 17.55
N PHE A 192 6.49 -20.16 16.57
CA PHE A 192 7.83 -20.02 15.99
C PHE A 192 8.45 -18.62 16.08
N GLY A 193 7.69 -17.59 16.48
CA GLY A 193 8.22 -16.21 16.53
C GLY A 193 8.70 -15.68 15.17
N LEU A 194 8.20 -16.27 14.07
CA LEU A 194 8.55 -15.92 12.69
C LEU A 194 7.62 -14.88 12.06
N GLY A 195 6.45 -14.65 12.66
CA GLY A 195 5.42 -13.77 12.14
C GLY A 195 5.90 -12.35 11.88
N PHE A 196 6.73 -11.80 12.77
CA PHE A 196 7.34 -10.48 12.55
C PHE A 196 8.17 -10.42 11.27
N ASN A 197 8.85 -11.50 10.87
CA ASN A 197 9.71 -11.48 9.69
C ASN A 197 8.92 -11.34 8.37
N SER A 198 7.59 -11.53 8.38
CA SER A 198 6.74 -11.19 7.23
C SER A 198 6.84 -9.72 6.82
N VAL A 199 7.24 -8.82 7.73
CA VAL A 199 7.45 -7.40 7.37
C VAL A 199 8.53 -7.22 6.31
N TYR A 200 9.44 -8.19 6.16
CA TYR A 200 10.46 -8.14 5.13
C TYR A 200 9.92 -8.39 3.71
N HIS A 201 8.63 -8.72 3.55
CA HIS A 201 7.99 -8.66 2.23
C HIS A 201 8.00 -7.23 1.69
N VAL A 202 7.77 -6.25 2.56
CA VAL A 202 7.58 -4.85 2.17
C VAL A 202 8.80 -3.97 2.39
N THR A 203 9.68 -4.29 3.36
CA THR A 203 10.79 -3.42 3.76
C THR A 203 12.09 -4.17 4.01
N ASP A 204 13.23 -3.52 3.81
CA ASP A 204 14.54 -4.03 4.24
C ASP A 204 14.96 -3.50 5.62
N ILE A 205 14.25 -2.51 6.16
CA ILE A 205 14.62 -1.85 7.41
C ILE A 205 13.40 -1.55 8.31
N PRO A 206 12.78 -2.58 8.93
CA PRO A 206 11.68 -2.33 9.83
C PRO A 206 12.14 -1.53 11.06
N ILE A 207 11.37 -0.49 11.39
CA ILE A 207 11.63 0.39 12.53
C ILE A 207 10.51 0.24 13.54
N ILE A 208 10.85 0.03 14.81
CA ILE A 208 9.91 -0.17 15.90
C ILE A 208 10.14 0.89 16.96
N MET A 209 9.06 1.46 17.49
CA MET A 209 9.07 2.36 18.63
C MET A 209 8.06 1.89 19.67
N SER A 210 8.51 1.74 20.92
CA SER A 210 7.63 1.54 22.07
C SER A 210 8.34 2.00 23.34
N ARG A 211 7.61 2.64 24.26
CA ARG A 211 8.16 3.28 25.45
C ARG A 211 9.32 4.21 25.10
N GLU A 212 10.44 4.16 25.83
CA GLU A 212 11.63 4.96 25.58
C GLU A 212 12.53 4.44 24.44
N PHE A 213 12.16 3.34 23.77
CA PHE A 213 13.04 2.66 22.83
C PHE A 213 12.59 2.80 21.38
N MET A 214 13.56 3.02 20.50
CA MET A 214 13.43 2.81 19.05
C MET A 214 14.45 1.76 18.61
N ILE A 215 14.03 0.80 17.79
CA ILE A 215 14.90 -0.22 17.21
C ILE A 215 14.78 -0.16 15.69
N MET A 216 15.90 -0.13 14.99
CA MET A 216 15.97 -0.28 13.54
C MET A 216 16.74 -1.57 13.24
N PHE A 217 16.14 -2.47 12.47
CA PHE A 217 16.79 -3.70 12.00
C PHE A 217 17.31 -3.46 10.60
N ASP A 218 18.59 -3.71 10.34
CA ASP A 218 19.20 -3.50 9.01
C ASP A 218 20.05 -4.72 8.63
N PRO A 219 19.43 -5.86 8.29
CA PRO A 219 20.10 -7.15 8.09
C PRO A 219 21.27 -7.08 7.10
N ASN A 220 21.09 -6.41 5.96
CA ASN A 220 22.13 -6.26 4.94
C ASN A 220 23.15 -5.14 5.25
N ILE A 221 22.94 -4.35 6.31
CA ILE A 221 23.85 -3.27 6.73
C ILE A 221 24.00 -2.19 5.63
N ASN A 222 22.94 -1.97 4.86
CA ASN A 222 22.93 -1.03 3.73
C ASN A 222 22.44 0.37 4.11
N HIS A 223 21.82 0.51 5.28
CA HIS A 223 21.11 1.75 5.66
C HIS A 223 21.79 2.51 6.79
N ILE A 224 22.21 1.82 7.86
CA ILE A 224 22.78 2.41 9.08
C ILE A 224 24.19 1.89 9.38
N GLY A 225 24.94 1.53 8.34
CA GLY A 225 26.25 0.88 8.44
C GLY A 225 27.26 1.61 9.34
N LYS A 226 27.26 2.95 9.40
CA LYS A 226 28.17 3.70 10.30
C LYS A 226 27.89 3.48 11.80
N HIS A 227 26.70 3.00 12.16
CA HIS A 227 26.29 2.74 13.54
C HIS A 227 26.39 1.26 13.93
N ILE A 228 26.62 0.37 12.97
CA ILE A 228 26.77 -1.07 13.19
C ILE A 228 28.26 -1.38 13.37
N ARG A 229 28.66 -1.70 14.61
CA ARG A 229 30.05 -2.09 14.93
C ARG A 229 30.30 -3.57 14.77
N ASP A 230 29.25 -4.36 14.98
CA ASP A 230 29.30 -5.82 14.97
C ASP A 230 28.29 -6.32 13.93
N LYS A 231 28.81 -6.89 12.84
CA LYS A 231 27.98 -7.39 11.73
C LYS A 231 27.10 -8.57 12.14
N SER A 232 27.39 -9.25 13.25
CA SER A 232 26.53 -10.31 13.78
C SER A 232 25.27 -9.77 14.48
N ASN A 233 25.21 -8.46 14.75
CA ASN A 233 24.06 -7.79 15.34
C ASN A 233 23.61 -6.62 14.43
N PRO A 234 22.99 -6.93 13.28
CA PRO A 234 22.62 -5.93 12.28
C PRO A 234 21.43 -5.07 12.75
N GLY A 235 21.72 -3.88 13.27
CA GLY A 235 20.71 -2.92 13.71
C GLY A 235 21.21 -1.89 14.73
N ILE A 236 20.30 -1.03 15.20
CA ILE A 236 20.57 -0.11 16.31
C ILE A 236 19.36 -0.04 17.25
N LYS A 237 19.63 -0.03 18.56
CA LYS A 237 18.66 0.30 19.60
C LYS A 237 18.99 1.66 20.21
N ILE A 238 18.04 2.59 20.13
CA ILE A 238 18.13 3.94 20.67
C ILE A 238 17.24 4.05 21.90
N ASN A 239 17.76 4.63 22.98
CA ASN A 239 16.99 4.92 24.20
C ASN A 239 16.80 6.44 24.32
N TRP A 240 15.58 6.92 24.16
CA TRP A 240 15.23 8.34 24.17
C TRP A 240 15.38 9.00 25.54
N SER A 241 15.29 8.25 26.64
CA SER A 241 15.60 8.80 27.96
C SER A 241 17.08 9.17 28.10
N LYS A 242 17.99 8.48 27.42
CA LYS A 242 19.46 8.64 27.55
C LYS A 242 20.13 9.32 26.36
N GLN A 243 19.59 9.20 25.15
CA GLN A 243 20.24 9.57 23.90
C GLN A 243 19.54 10.72 23.17
N GLN A 244 18.93 11.65 23.91
CA GLN A 244 18.17 12.80 23.42
C GLN A 244 18.96 13.66 22.40
N LYS A 245 20.28 13.75 22.55
CA LYS A 245 21.17 14.48 21.61
C LYS A 245 21.05 14.01 20.16
N ARG A 246 20.68 12.74 19.90
CA ARG A 246 20.49 12.24 18.53
C ARG A 246 19.32 12.92 17.82
N LEU A 247 18.25 13.25 18.54
CA LEU A 247 17.07 13.93 17.98
C LEU A 247 17.44 15.32 17.44
N ARG A 248 18.28 16.08 18.18
CA ARG A 248 18.74 17.41 17.75
C ARG A 248 19.80 17.37 16.66
N LYS A 249 20.65 16.33 16.68
CA LYS A 249 21.72 16.19 15.67
C LYS A 249 21.16 15.76 14.31
N PHE A 250 20.17 14.89 14.30
CA PHE A 250 19.57 14.32 13.09
C PHE A 250 18.04 14.47 13.09
N PRO A 251 17.49 15.69 13.20
CA PRO A 251 16.05 15.90 13.35
C PRO A 251 15.28 15.38 12.14
N ASN A 252 15.86 15.51 10.95
CA ASN A 252 15.26 15.08 9.69
C ASN A 252 14.98 13.56 9.65
N GLN A 253 15.84 12.75 10.27
CA GLN A 253 15.63 11.30 10.39
C GLN A 253 14.30 10.94 11.07
N PHE A 254 13.90 11.75 12.05
CA PHE A 254 12.81 11.46 12.97
C PHE A 254 11.54 12.25 12.67
N LYS A 255 11.62 13.30 11.83
CA LYS A 255 10.47 14.08 11.36
C LYS A 255 9.30 13.25 10.82
N PRO A 256 9.49 12.16 10.05
CA PRO A 256 8.35 11.43 9.51
C PRO A 256 7.46 10.75 10.58
N PHE A 257 7.99 10.55 11.80
CA PHE A 257 7.24 9.99 12.92
C PHE A 257 6.30 11.03 13.56
N ILE A 258 6.57 12.32 13.39
CA ILE A 258 5.76 13.38 14.00
C ILE A 258 4.34 13.35 13.42
N ASN A 259 3.34 13.44 14.31
CA ASN A 259 1.90 13.43 14.00
C ASN A 259 1.38 12.11 13.42
N VAL A 260 2.17 11.04 13.41
CA VAL A 260 1.72 9.68 13.08
C VAL A 260 1.37 8.97 14.38
N PHE A 261 0.10 8.56 14.53
CA PHE A 261 -0.42 7.88 15.74
C PHE A 261 0.01 8.56 17.05
N ASN A 262 -0.19 9.87 17.13
CA ASN A 262 0.15 10.71 18.29
C ASN A 262 1.64 10.69 18.70
N CYS A 263 2.54 10.25 17.82
CA CYS A 263 3.96 10.33 18.09
C CYS A 263 4.46 11.78 17.98
N GLN A 264 5.07 12.28 19.06
CA GLN A 264 5.55 13.66 19.20
C GLN A 264 6.98 13.68 19.75
N LEU A 265 7.94 13.22 18.95
CA LEU A 265 9.34 13.24 19.35
C LEU A 265 9.83 14.69 19.59
N PRO A 266 10.50 14.97 20.71
CA PRO A 266 11.01 16.31 21.02
C PRO A 266 12.28 16.61 20.21
N LEU A 267 12.11 17.10 18.98
CA LEU A 267 13.23 17.34 18.06
C LEU A 267 14.09 18.57 18.43
N SER A 268 13.52 19.52 19.18
CA SER A 268 14.15 20.82 19.50
C SER A 268 14.56 20.97 20.97
N LEU A 269 13.95 20.20 21.88
CA LEU A 269 14.15 20.31 23.33
C LEU A 269 14.75 19.02 23.88
N GLU A 270 15.63 19.13 24.88
CA GLU A 270 16.12 17.96 25.62
C GLU A 270 15.09 17.57 26.68
N SER A 271 14.18 16.69 26.29
CA SER A 271 13.26 16.02 27.21
C SER A 271 13.29 14.50 27.00
N PRO A 272 13.21 13.72 28.08
CA PRO A 272 12.90 12.30 27.97
C PRO A 272 11.58 12.11 27.23
N TYR A 273 11.51 11.07 26.40
CA TYR A 273 10.30 10.75 25.65
C TYR A 273 10.00 9.27 25.76
N ASN A 274 8.72 8.97 26.00
CA ASN A 274 8.17 7.63 26.01
C ASN A 274 6.97 7.61 25.06
N TYR A 275 6.93 6.66 24.15
CA TYR A 275 5.78 6.42 23.30
C TYR A 275 4.80 5.46 23.99
N ASP A 276 3.54 5.88 24.12
CA ASP A 276 2.48 5.11 24.75
C ASP A 276 1.76 4.24 23.71
N GLY A 277 2.32 3.06 23.48
CA GLY A 277 1.91 2.09 22.49
C GLY A 277 3.11 1.45 21.79
N THR A 278 2.83 0.73 20.71
CA THR A 278 3.84 0.14 19.83
C THR A 278 3.58 0.58 18.40
N LEU A 279 4.59 1.21 17.79
CA LEU A 279 4.55 1.76 16.45
C LEU A 279 5.62 1.11 15.57
N PHE A 280 5.17 0.49 14.49
CA PHE A 280 6.01 -0.01 13.42
C PHE A 280 5.97 0.97 12.26
N ARG A 281 7.14 1.25 11.69
CA ARG A 281 7.30 1.92 10.40
C ARG A 281 8.06 0.99 9.46
N LEU A 282 7.44 0.69 8.34
CA LEU A 282 7.94 -0.21 7.31
C LEU A 282 8.05 0.57 5.99
N PRO A 283 9.19 1.25 5.74
CA PRO A 283 9.42 1.93 4.47
C PRO A 283 9.32 0.94 3.31
N PHE A 284 8.50 1.22 2.30
CA PHE A 284 8.34 0.34 1.16
C PHE A 284 9.65 0.25 0.38
N ARG A 285 10.07 -0.99 0.07
CA ARG A 285 11.28 -1.25 -0.70
C ARG A 285 11.18 -0.60 -2.07
N THR A 286 12.16 0.24 -2.38
CA THR A 286 12.32 0.88 -3.69
C THR A 286 12.99 -0.04 -4.70
N GLU A 287 12.86 0.26 -6.00
CA GLU A 287 13.56 -0.46 -7.06
C GLU A 287 15.08 -0.46 -6.85
N GLN A 288 15.63 0.66 -6.35
CA GLN A 288 17.05 0.77 -6.02
C GLN A 288 17.45 -0.21 -4.92
N GLU A 289 16.67 -0.30 -3.84
CA GLU A 289 16.92 -1.26 -2.73
C GLU A 289 16.80 -2.70 -3.22
N ALA A 290 15.75 -3.03 -3.98
CA ALA A 290 15.54 -4.38 -4.50
C ALA A 290 16.67 -4.89 -5.41
N SER A 291 17.36 -3.99 -6.12
CA SER A 291 18.50 -4.37 -6.98
C SER A 291 19.74 -4.86 -6.21
N VAL A 292 19.84 -4.50 -4.92
CA VAL A 292 20.99 -4.82 -4.05
C VAL A 292 20.61 -5.59 -2.79
N SER A 293 19.32 -5.75 -2.51
CA SER A 293 18.79 -6.45 -1.34
C SER A 293 19.07 -7.95 -1.47
N GLU A 294 19.69 -8.51 -0.43
CA GLU A 294 19.82 -9.96 -0.29
C GLU A 294 18.56 -10.57 0.34
N ILE A 295 17.56 -9.76 0.72
CA ILE A 295 16.33 -10.21 1.36
C ILE A 295 15.25 -10.51 0.30
N SER A 296 14.98 -9.56 -0.60
CA SER A 296 13.95 -9.70 -1.63
C SER A 296 14.22 -8.80 -2.83
N SER A 297 13.99 -9.34 -4.04
CA SER A 297 14.06 -8.60 -5.29
C SER A 297 12.74 -7.91 -5.67
N ILE A 298 11.69 -8.04 -4.84
CA ILE A 298 10.38 -7.40 -5.06
C ILE A 298 10.40 -6.00 -4.44
N TYR A 299 10.12 -4.99 -5.26
CA TYR A 299 9.91 -3.61 -4.85
C TYR A 299 8.42 -3.23 -4.98
N TYR A 300 8.05 -2.08 -4.41
CA TYR A 300 6.67 -1.58 -4.45
C TYR A 300 6.61 -0.22 -5.12
N ASN A 301 5.91 -0.16 -6.25
CA ASN A 301 5.51 1.11 -6.87
C ASN A 301 4.16 1.58 -6.28
N THR A 302 3.69 2.75 -6.74
CA THR A 302 2.42 3.33 -6.29
C THR A 302 1.22 2.39 -6.51
N THR A 303 1.16 1.69 -7.64
CA THR A 303 0.09 0.75 -7.97
C THR A 303 0.10 -0.45 -7.03
N ASP A 304 1.27 -1.03 -6.76
CA ASP A 304 1.41 -2.17 -5.84
C ASP A 304 0.94 -1.80 -4.43
N ILE A 305 1.23 -0.57 -3.99
CA ILE A 305 0.78 -0.05 -2.69
C ILE A 305 -0.74 0.13 -2.66
N TYR A 306 -1.36 0.56 -3.76
CA TYR A 306 -2.83 0.63 -3.85
C TYR A 306 -3.47 -0.75 -3.82
N SER A 307 -2.89 -1.74 -4.52
CA SER A 307 -3.36 -3.11 -4.47
C SER A 307 -3.38 -3.67 -3.04
N LEU A 308 -2.41 -3.32 -2.19
CA LEU A 308 -2.42 -3.69 -0.76
C LEU A 308 -3.61 -3.11 0.01
N VAL A 309 -4.02 -1.88 -0.32
CA VAL A 309 -5.19 -1.23 0.29
C VAL A 309 -6.47 -1.93 -0.16
N ASP A 310 -6.56 -2.29 -1.43
CA ASP A 310 -7.71 -2.99 -2.00
C ASP A 310 -7.85 -4.39 -1.38
N GLU A 311 -6.76 -5.14 -1.30
CA GLU A 311 -6.73 -6.46 -0.65
C GLU A 311 -7.17 -6.37 0.82
N PHE A 312 -6.65 -5.41 1.58
CA PHE A 312 -7.08 -5.19 2.96
C PHE A 312 -8.57 -4.81 3.04
N SER A 313 -9.08 -4.01 2.12
CA SER A 313 -10.49 -3.60 2.09
C SER A 313 -11.42 -4.79 1.82
N ILE A 314 -11.00 -5.73 0.96
CA ILE A 314 -11.78 -6.93 0.63
C ILE A 314 -11.82 -7.92 1.80
N CYS A 315 -10.69 -8.18 2.46
CA CYS A 315 -10.58 -9.28 3.42
C CYS A 315 -10.38 -8.86 4.88
N GLY A 316 -10.10 -7.58 5.17
CA GLY A 316 -9.71 -7.10 6.49
C GLY A 316 -10.76 -7.37 7.57
N HIS A 317 -12.05 -7.28 7.24
CA HIS A 317 -13.14 -7.62 8.16
C HIS A 317 -13.09 -9.06 8.68
N ARG A 318 -12.45 -9.99 7.96
CA ARG A 318 -12.29 -11.39 8.39
C ARG A 318 -11.13 -11.57 9.36
N LEU A 319 -10.13 -10.70 9.33
CA LEU A 319 -8.93 -10.80 10.16
C LEU A 319 -9.25 -10.58 11.65
N ILE A 320 -10.22 -9.71 11.95
CA ILE A 320 -10.58 -9.37 13.33
C ILE A 320 -11.50 -10.40 14.00
N LEU A 321 -12.18 -11.26 13.23
CA LEU A 321 -13.22 -12.19 13.74
C LEU A 321 -12.74 -13.14 14.85
N PHE A 322 -11.45 -13.51 14.83
CA PHE A 322 -10.87 -14.49 15.75
C PHE A 322 -9.87 -13.89 16.74
N THR A 323 -9.77 -12.55 16.78
CA THR A 323 -8.97 -11.86 17.79
C THR A 323 -9.66 -11.96 19.16
N GLN A 324 -8.88 -12.07 20.24
CA GLN A 324 -9.42 -12.21 21.59
C GLN A 324 -9.53 -10.88 22.33
N HIS A 325 -8.62 -9.95 22.04
CA HIS A 325 -8.46 -8.67 22.74
C HIS A 325 -8.67 -7.48 21.81
N VAL A 326 -8.20 -7.54 20.56
CA VAL A 326 -8.31 -6.43 19.62
C VAL A 326 -9.76 -6.26 19.15
N GLY A 327 -10.45 -5.25 19.66
CA GLY A 327 -11.84 -4.94 19.28
C GLY A 327 -11.96 -4.00 18.08
N THR A 328 -10.89 -3.27 17.75
CA THR A 328 -10.91 -2.23 16.72
C THR A 328 -9.72 -2.37 15.78
N MET A 329 -10.00 -2.41 14.47
CA MET A 329 -8.99 -2.38 13.43
C MET A 329 -9.34 -1.32 12.37
N VAL A 330 -8.39 -0.44 12.05
CA VAL A 330 -8.59 0.65 11.08
C VAL A 330 -7.41 0.73 10.13
N LEU A 331 -7.67 0.85 8.82
CA LEU A 331 -6.68 1.25 7.84
C LEU A 331 -6.90 2.72 7.47
N LYS A 332 -5.90 3.56 7.72
CA LYS A 332 -5.87 4.96 7.30
C LYS A 332 -4.98 5.11 6.07
N TYR A 333 -5.25 6.16 5.30
CA TYR A 333 -4.45 6.50 4.14
C TYR A 333 -4.03 7.96 4.24
N LEU A 334 -2.73 8.21 4.31
CA LEU A 334 -2.14 9.53 4.23
C LEU A 334 -1.60 9.69 2.83
N LYS A 335 -2.36 10.41 2.00
CA LYS A 335 -1.94 10.80 0.66
C LYS A 335 -0.59 11.50 0.75
N CYS A 336 0.21 11.37 -0.31
CA CYS A 336 1.31 12.29 -0.49
C CYS A 336 0.67 13.67 -0.36
N GLU A 337 1.12 14.46 0.61
CA GLU A 337 1.04 15.89 0.41
C GLU A 337 1.87 16.13 -0.87
N GLU A 338 1.25 15.99 -2.04
CA GLU A 338 1.26 17.12 -2.95
C GLU A 338 1.01 18.26 -2.00
N ARG A 339 2.04 19.06 -1.75
CA ARG A 339 1.79 20.33 -1.11
C ARG A 339 0.53 20.82 -1.83
N ILE A 340 -0.56 20.98 -1.09
CA ILE A 340 -1.28 22.23 -1.18
C ILE A 340 -0.15 23.20 -0.87
N VAL A 341 0.63 23.53 -1.89
CA VAL A 341 1.49 24.66 -1.82
C VAL A 341 0.41 25.68 -1.59
N ASP A 342 0.46 26.29 -0.42
CA ASP A 342 -0.22 27.53 -0.15
C ASP A 342 -0.31 28.23 -1.51
N LEU A 343 -1.50 28.27 -2.13
CA LEU A 343 -1.61 28.49 -3.59
C LEU A 343 -0.85 29.77 -3.97
N GLN A 344 -0.68 30.65 -2.99
CA GLN A 344 0.20 31.81 -2.93
C GLN A 344 1.66 31.53 -3.30
N SER A 345 2.38 30.53 -2.79
CA SER A 345 3.83 30.35 -3.00
C SER A 345 4.23 30.11 -4.49
N PRO A 346 3.59 29.19 -5.24
CA PRO A 346 3.85 28.99 -6.66
C PRO A 346 3.20 30.08 -7.50
N LEU A 347 2.00 30.59 -7.13
CA LEU A 347 1.44 31.79 -7.77
C LEU A 347 2.39 32.96 -7.66
N ASP A 348 3.03 33.16 -6.52
CA ASP A 348 3.95 34.27 -6.28
C ASP A 348 5.25 34.08 -7.04
N SER A 349 5.70 32.83 -7.23
CA SER A 349 6.79 32.52 -8.16
C SER A 349 6.42 32.79 -9.62
N GLY A 350 5.17 32.46 -10.02
CA GLY A 350 4.60 32.77 -11.33
C GLY A 350 4.44 34.27 -11.55
N LYS A 351 3.92 35.01 -10.56
CA LYS A 351 3.81 36.48 -10.57
C LYS A 351 5.18 37.14 -10.70
N ARG A 352 6.22 36.62 -10.05
CA ARG A 352 7.61 37.10 -10.23
C ARG A 352 8.14 36.86 -11.65
N LEU A 353 7.59 35.89 -12.38
CA LEU A 353 7.84 35.63 -13.80
C LEU A 353 6.85 36.37 -14.73
N GLY A 354 5.95 37.20 -14.20
CA GLY A 354 4.92 37.92 -14.96
C GLY A 354 3.72 37.06 -15.37
N LEU A 355 3.57 35.86 -14.81
CA LEU A 355 2.48 34.93 -15.10
C LEU A 355 1.30 35.15 -14.14
N VAL A 356 0.07 35.11 -14.68
CA VAL A 356 -1.17 35.35 -13.94
C VAL A 356 -2.02 34.07 -13.97
N PRO A 357 -2.63 33.64 -12.84
CA PRO A 357 -3.45 32.43 -12.76
C PRO A 357 -4.84 32.66 -13.36
N CYS A 358 -4.90 33.20 -14.58
CA CYS A 358 -6.12 33.43 -15.32
C CYS A 358 -6.11 32.53 -16.55
N GLY A 359 -7.17 31.75 -16.70
CA GLY A 359 -7.38 30.83 -17.81
C GLY A 359 -8.85 30.72 -18.15
N GLY A 360 -9.13 30.18 -19.33
CA GLY A 360 -10.48 29.98 -19.83
C GLY A 360 -10.56 28.72 -20.68
N VAL A 361 -11.75 28.16 -20.73
CA VAL A 361 -12.11 27.01 -21.57
C VAL A 361 -13.24 27.44 -22.50
N ALA A 362 -13.18 27.04 -23.76
CA ALA A 362 -14.22 27.31 -24.73
C ALA A 362 -14.66 26.01 -25.41
N VAL A 363 -15.97 25.74 -25.34
CA VAL A 363 -16.62 24.61 -26.03
C VAL A 363 -17.15 25.12 -27.37
N LEU A 364 -16.91 24.36 -28.44
CA LEU A 364 -17.38 24.73 -29.77
C LEU A 364 -18.86 24.36 -29.95
N LEU A 365 -19.69 25.37 -30.19
CA LEU A 365 -21.11 25.20 -30.50
C LEU A 365 -21.40 25.56 -31.97
N SER A 366 -22.34 24.85 -32.59
CA SER A 366 -22.96 25.25 -33.85
C SER A 366 -24.31 25.88 -33.57
N GLU A 367 -24.62 27.03 -34.16
CA GLU A 367 -25.98 27.54 -34.18
C GLU A 367 -26.79 26.73 -35.21
N GLU A 368 -27.94 26.23 -34.77
CA GLU A 368 -29.00 25.66 -35.59
C GLU A 368 -30.17 26.64 -35.66
N ASP A 369 -31.23 26.31 -36.42
CA ASP A 369 -32.41 27.15 -36.52
C ASP A 369 -33.06 27.47 -35.15
N ASN A 370 -33.63 28.67 -35.02
CA ASN A 370 -34.33 29.18 -33.82
C ASN A 370 -33.45 29.37 -32.55
N ARG A 371 -32.19 29.83 -32.70
CA ARG A 371 -31.26 30.07 -31.56
C ARG A 371 -31.00 28.83 -30.71
N LYS A 372 -31.04 27.67 -31.35
CA LYS A 372 -30.67 26.41 -30.73
C LYS A 372 -29.25 26.04 -31.11
N TRP A 373 -28.61 25.23 -30.30
CA TRP A 373 -27.19 24.95 -30.41
C TRP A 373 -26.92 23.45 -30.38
N THR A 374 -25.92 23.00 -31.14
CA THR A 374 -25.36 21.65 -31.06
C THR A 374 -23.91 21.72 -30.61
N VAL A 375 -23.47 20.78 -29.77
CA VAL A 375 -22.05 20.68 -29.38
C VAL A 375 -21.29 19.99 -30.49
N LYS A 376 -20.30 20.68 -31.09
CA LYS A 376 -19.47 20.08 -32.13
C LYS A 376 -18.39 19.20 -31.52
N THR A 377 -18.66 17.89 -31.49
CA THR A 377 -17.63 16.88 -31.25
C THR A 377 -17.06 16.46 -32.61
N ASN A 378 -15.95 17.06 -33.03
CA ASN A 378 -15.28 16.61 -34.25
C ASN A 378 -14.89 15.12 -34.10
N ALA A 379 -14.98 14.34 -35.18
CA ALA A 379 -14.50 12.94 -35.19
C ALA A 379 -13.00 12.80 -34.83
N THR A 380 -12.26 13.92 -34.83
CA THR A 380 -10.94 14.06 -34.20
C THR A 380 -10.96 15.35 -33.35
N PRO A 381 -11.02 15.25 -32.01
CA PRO A 381 -10.90 16.40 -31.13
C PRO A 381 -9.52 17.06 -31.32
N ILE A 382 -9.49 18.26 -31.89
CA ILE A 382 -8.27 19.07 -31.94
C ILE A 382 -8.54 20.35 -31.16
N GLY A 383 -8.84 20.20 -29.87
CA GLY A 383 -8.76 21.31 -28.95
C GLY A 383 -7.40 21.98 -29.10
N GLU A 384 -7.42 23.30 -29.28
CA GLU A 384 -6.21 24.11 -29.40
C GLU A 384 -5.90 24.78 -28.07
N VAL A 385 -4.61 24.94 -27.79
CA VAL A 385 -4.14 25.72 -26.65
C VAL A 385 -3.71 27.11 -27.10
N PHE A 386 -4.15 28.10 -26.36
CA PHE A 386 -3.83 29.50 -26.52
C PHE A 386 -3.03 29.96 -25.31
N CYS A 387 -1.97 30.71 -25.57
CA CYS A 387 -1.33 31.55 -24.57
C CYS A 387 -1.48 32.99 -25.06
N TYR A 388 -2.72 33.49 -24.95
CA TYR A 388 -3.26 34.72 -25.56
C TYR A 388 -3.33 34.72 -27.11
N LEU A 389 -2.36 34.07 -27.76
CA LEU A 389 -2.35 33.77 -29.18
C LEU A 389 -2.32 32.24 -29.38
N PRO A 390 -2.85 31.74 -30.51
CA PRO A 390 -2.84 30.31 -30.82
C PRO A 390 -1.42 29.73 -30.75
N LEU A 391 -1.29 28.57 -30.13
CA LEU A 391 -0.07 27.75 -30.19
C LEU A 391 -0.32 26.60 -31.15
N ARG A 392 0.72 26.16 -31.87
CA ARG A 392 0.65 24.99 -32.77
C ARG A 392 0.82 23.68 -31.99
N ILE A 393 0.14 23.57 -30.84
CA ILE A 393 0.18 22.43 -29.95
C ILE A 393 -1.21 21.81 -29.96
N LYS A 394 -1.28 20.51 -30.27
CA LYS A 394 -2.55 19.76 -30.24
C LYS A 394 -2.79 19.28 -28.82
N THR A 395 -3.97 19.58 -28.27
CA THR A 395 -4.30 19.15 -26.90
C THR A 395 -4.99 17.78 -26.86
N GLY A 396 -5.71 17.42 -27.93
CA GLY A 396 -6.60 16.25 -27.94
C GLY A 396 -7.87 16.43 -27.09
N LEU A 397 -8.06 17.58 -26.44
CA LEU A 397 -9.26 17.89 -25.69
C LEU A 397 -10.43 18.24 -26.65
N PRO A 398 -11.69 18.02 -26.25
CA PRO A 398 -12.87 18.47 -27.01
C PRO A 398 -13.15 19.97 -26.89
N VAL A 399 -12.26 20.72 -26.23
CA VAL A 399 -12.40 22.14 -25.92
C VAL A 399 -11.11 22.89 -26.25
N HIS A 400 -11.24 24.19 -26.52
CA HIS A 400 -10.08 25.08 -26.52
C HIS A 400 -9.74 25.51 -25.10
N ILE A 401 -8.45 25.63 -24.82
CA ILE A 401 -7.95 26.14 -23.54
C ILE A 401 -7.11 27.38 -23.79
N ASN A 402 -7.32 28.44 -23.00
CA ASN A 402 -6.52 29.66 -23.05
C ASN A 402 -5.98 29.99 -21.66
N GLY A 403 -4.75 30.50 -21.58
CA GLY A 403 -4.18 30.89 -20.30
C GLY A 403 -2.72 31.30 -20.34
N CYS A 404 -2.19 31.70 -19.19
CA CYS A 404 -0.81 32.16 -19.07
C CYS A 404 0.20 31.00 -19.00
N PHE A 405 0.24 30.12 -20.00
CA PHE A 405 1.16 28.99 -20.06
C PHE A 405 2.62 29.46 -20.21
N ALA A 406 3.53 28.84 -19.45
CA ALA A 406 4.96 28.94 -19.70
C ALA A 406 5.32 28.08 -20.92
N VAL A 407 5.78 28.71 -22.00
CA VAL A 407 6.11 28.04 -23.27
C VAL A 407 7.61 28.12 -23.57
N THR A 408 8.09 27.25 -24.45
CA THR A 408 9.45 27.32 -24.99
C THR A 408 9.65 28.58 -25.83
N SER A 409 10.92 28.98 -26.06
CA SER A 409 11.25 30.20 -26.81
C SER A 409 10.72 30.20 -28.25
N ASN A 410 10.61 29.01 -28.87
CA ASN A 410 10.02 28.84 -30.20
C ASN A 410 8.48 28.68 -30.18
N ARG A 411 7.85 28.70 -29.00
CA ARG A 411 6.41 28.54 -28.75
C ARG A 411 5.79 27.29 -29.40
N LYS A 412 6.58 26.22 -29.56
CA LYS A 412 6.10 24.94 -30.11
C LYS A 412 5.71 23.91 -29.05
N GLU A 413 6.09 24.14 -27.79
CA GLU A 413 5.87 23.21 -26.68
C GLU A 413 5.60 24.00 -25.39
N ILE A 414 4.90 23.35 -24.45
CA ILE A 414 4.77 23.85 -23.07
C ILE A 414 6.00 23.45 -22.24
N TRP A 415 6.41 24.31 -21.31
CA TRP A 415 7.56 24.05 -20.45
C TRP A 415 7.21 22.99 -19.39
N LYS A 416 8.10 21.99 -19.19
CA LYS A 416 7.83 20.83 -18.32
C LYS A 416 8.72 20.73 -17.07
N THR A 417 9.86 21.41 -17.04
CA THR A 417 10.84 21.33 -15.93
C THR A 417 10.88 22.58 -15.07
N ASP A 418 11.52 22.48 -13.91
CA ASP A 418 11.83 23.62 -13.02
C ASP A 418 10.57 24.39 -12.57
N THR A 419 10.73 25.66 -12.23
CA THR A 419 9.66 26.55 -11.77
C THR A 419 8.58 26.79 -12.83
N LYS A 420 8.95 26.82 -14.12
CA LYS A 420 8.02 27.00 -15.24
C LYS A 420 7.16 25.76 -15.49
N GLY A 421 7.73 24.56 -15.34
CA GLY A 421 7.00 23.30 -15.40
C GLY A 421 6.02 23.17 -14.25
N GLN A 422 6.49 23.45 -13.03
CA GLN A 422 5.64 23.48 -11.83
C GLN A 422 4.46 24.46 -11.98
N TRP A 423 4.72 25.66 -12.53
CA TRP A 423 3.67 26.62 -12.86
C TRP A 423 2.61 26.00 -13.80
N ASN A 424 3.02 25.41 -14.91
CA ASN A 424 2.09 24.81 -15.87
C ASN A 424 1.26 23.69 -15.24
N SER A 425 1.87 22.81 -14.45
CA SER A 425 1.15 21.73 -13.75
C SER A 425 0.08 22.28 -12.81
N ILE A 426 0.44 23.27 -11.98
CA ILE A 426 -0.49 23.92 -11.04
C ILE A 426 -1.59 24.68 -11.79
N PHE A 427 -1.21 25.42 -12.84
CA PHE A 427 -2.13 26.18 -13.65
C PHE A 427 -3.17 25.28 -14.34
N MET A 428 -2.72 24.17 -14.94
CA MET A 428 -3.63 23.18 -15.52
C MET A 428 -4.55 22.58 -14.45
N ARG A 429 -3.98 22.09 -13.34
CA ARG A 429 -4.71 21.38 -12.30
C ARG A 429 -5.74 22.25 -11.56
N HIS A 430 -5.42 23.50 -11.29
CA HIS A 430 -6.22 24.33 -10.39
C HIS A 430 -6.95 25.48 -11.10
N VAL A 431 -6.47 25.96 -12.25
CA VAL A 431 -7.13 27.04 -12.99
C VAL A 431 -7.94 26.47 -14.16
N ILE A 432 -7.30 25.69 -15.03
CA ILE A 432 -7.96 25.18 -16.23
C ILE A 432 -9.04 24.16 -15.89
N VAL A 433 -8.80 23.23 -14.96
CA VAL A 433 -9.83 22.27 -14.53
C VAL A 433 -11.08 22.96 -13.97
N GLN A 434 -10.91 24.02 -13.17
CA GLN A 434 -12.05 24.77 -12.63
C GLN A 434 -12.81 25.53 -13.72
N ALA A 435 -12.09 26.13 -14.67
CA ALA A 435 -12.70 26.74 -15.85
C ALA A 435 -13.42 25.70 -16.72
N TYR A 436 -12.93 24.46 -16.77
CA TYR A 436 -13.54 23.34 -17.46
C TYR A 436 -14.87 22.95 -16.82
N LEU A 437 -14.91 22.78 -15.50
CA LEU A 437 -16.16 22.50 -14.77
C LEU A 437 -17.17 23.63 -14.92
N ALA A 438 -16.72 24.89 -14.90
CA ALA A 438 -17.59 26.03 -15.18
C ALA A 438 -18.19 25.96 -16.59
N ALA A 439 -17.41 25.53 -17.60
CA ALA A 439 -17.91 25.32 -18.96
C ALA A 439 -18.94 24.17 -19.01
N LEU A 440 -18.71 23.05 -18.32
CA LEU A 440 -19.69 21.96 -18.22
C LEU A 440 -20.99 22.41 -17.53
N ASN A 441 -20.89 23.21 -16.46
CA ASN A 441 -22.06 23.80 -15.79
C ASN A 441 -22.82 24.77 -16.69
N MET A 442 -22.12 25.51 -17.55
CA MET A 442 -22.76 26.37 -18.56
C MET A 442 -23.50 25.53 -19.60
N LEU A 443 -22.89 24.45 -20.11
CA LEU A 443 -23.57 23.51 -21.00
C LEU A 443 -24.80 22.89 -20.34
N ARG A 444 -24.72 22.48 -19.07
CA ARG A 444 -25.89 22.04 -18.31
C ARG A 444 -26.99 23.10 -18.33
N SER A 445 -26.66 24.35 -18.02
CA SER A 445 -27.64 25.44 -17.93
C SER A 445 -28.35 25.69 -19.28
N ILE A 446 -27.61 25.61 -20.39
CA ILE A 446 -28.16 25.75 -21.75
C ILE A 446 -28.99 24.51 -22.15
N ALA A 447 -28.61 23.32 -21.65
CA ALA A 447 -29.40 22.10 -21.85
C ALA A 447 -30.72 22.16 -21.07
N GLU A 448 -30.70 22.63 -19.82
CA GLU A 448 -31.89 22.81 -18.98
C GLU A 448 -32.86 23.86 -19.55
N SER A 449 -32.36 24.88 -20.25
CA SER A 449 -33.22 25.86 -20.95
C SER A 449 -33.83 25.31 -22.25
N GLY A 450 -33.42 24.12 -22.71
CA GLY A 450 -33.87 23.51 -23.95
C GLY A 450 -33.27 24.13 -25.21
N GLU A 451 -32.18 24.90 -25.05
CA GLU A 451 -31.45 25.54 -26.14
C GLU A 451 -30.40 24.61 -26.77
N LEU A 452 -29.89 23.61 -26.06
CA LEU A 452 -29.03 22.56 -26.63
C LEU A 452 -29.84 21.41 -27.24
N LEU A 453 -29.56 21.08 -28.49
CA LEU A 453 -30.13 19.95 -29.24
C LEU A 453 -29.21 18.74 -29.18
N ASP A 454 -29.80 17.54 -29.09
CA ASP A 454 -29.12 16.23 -29.14
C ASP A 454 -27.88 16.12 -28.24
N TYR A 455 -27.88 16.84 -27.12
CA TYR A 455 -26.72 16.94 -26.26
C TYR A 455 -26.58 15.70 -25.37
N SER A 456 -25.50 14.95 -25.59
CA SER A 456 -25.05 13.91 -24.66
C SER A 456 -24.25 14.57 -23.54
N TYR A 457 -24.57 14.25 -22.28
CA TYR A 457 -23.97 14.93 -21.11
C TYR A 457 -22.44 14.83 -21.04
N TYR A 458 -21.86 13.77 -21.63
CA TYR A 458 -20.41 13.54 -21.72
C TYR A 458 -19.76 14.12 -23.00
N ALA A 459 -20.50 14.77 -23.90
CA ALA A 459 -19.98 15.18 -25.21
C ALA A 459 -18.77 16.13 -25.15
N ALA A 460 -18.66 16.89 -24.06
CA ALA A 460 -17.53 17.80 -23.82
C ALA A 460 -16.57 17.29 -22.75
N TRP A 461 -16.59 16.00 -22.40
CA TRP A 461 -15.66 15.42 -21.41
C TRP A 461 -14.35 14.99 -22.07
N PRO A 462 -13.21 15.09 -21.37
CA PRO A 462 -11.93 14.71 -21.94
C PRO A 462 -11.83 13.19 -22.10
N ASP A 463 -11.42 12.73 -23.29
CA ASP A 463 -11.20 11.33 -23.61
C ASP A 463 -9.71 10.97 -23.36
N PRO A 464 -9.39 10.11 -22.38
CA PRO A 464 -8.00 9.75 -22.07
C PRO A 464 -7.27 9.10 -23.25
N GLY A 465 -7.98 8.41 -24.15
CA GLY A 465 -7.38 7.76 -25.33
C GLY A 465 -6.95 8.73 -26.43
N VAL A 466 -7.41 9.99 -26.37
CA VAL A 466 -7.18 11.01 -27.41
C VAL A 466 -6.39 12.22 -26.89
N VAL A 467 -6.49 12.53 -25.59
CA VAL A 467 -5.78 13.65 -24.98
C VAL A 467 -4.27 13.42 -25.06
N HIS A 468 -3.55 14.46 -25.45
CA HIS A 468 -2.09 14.41 -25.55
C HIS A 468 -1.45 14.45 -24.15
N ASP A 469 -0.36 13.70 -23.93
CA ASP A 469 0.34 13.54 -22.63
C ASP A 469 0.53 14.84 -21.85
N ASP A 470 0.95 15.90 -22.55
CA ASP A 470 1.13 17.26 -22.02
C ASP A 470 -0.08 17.84 -21.27
N PHE A 471 -1.29 17.35 -21.57
CA PHE A 471 -2.56 17.81 -21.02
C PHE A 471 -3.32 16.72 -20.25
N ASN A 472 -2.71 15.54 -20.03
CA ASN A 472 -3.32 14.48 -19.21
C ASN A 472 -3.64 14.95 -17.79
N LEU A 473 -2.87 15.90 -17.25
CA LEU A 473 -3.18 16.55 -15.97
C LEU A 473 -4.55 17.25 -15.95
N ILE A 474 -5.01 17.79 -17.09
CA ILE A 474 -6.35 18.37 -17.21
C ILE A 474 -7.39 17.26 -17.28
N CYS A 475 -7.12 16.19 -18.04
CA CYS A 475 -8.02 15.03 -18.14
C CYS A 475 -8.28 14.41 -16.76
N GLN A 476 -7.22 13.96 -16.07
CA GLN A 476 -7.28 13.46 -14.70
C GLN A 476 -7.87 14.49 -13.73
N GLY A 477 -7.49 15.76 -13.92
CA GLY A 477 -8.15 16.96 -13.42
C GLY A 477 -9.66 16.87 -13.29
N VAL A 478 -10.31 16.84 -14.45
CA VAL A 478 -11.76 16.90 -14.60
C VAL A 478 -12.43 15.69 -13.95
N TYR A 479 -11.96 14.47 -14.22
CA TYR A 479 -12.53 13.25 -13.63
C TYR A 479 -12.44 13.22 -12.10
N GLN A 480 -11.31 13.67 -11.53
CA GLN A 480 -11.17 13.73 -10.08
C GLN A 480 -12.13 14.73 -9.43
N GLU A 481 -12.37 15.90 -10.04
CA GLU A 481 -13.34 16.85 -9.52
C GLU A 481 -14.79 16.36 -9.67
N ILE A 482 -15.11 15.67 -10.78
CA ILE A 482 -16.41 15.00 -10.96
C ILE A 482 -16.62 13.93 -9.88
N ALA A 483 -15.57 13.15 -9.57
CA ALA A 483 -15.61 12.09 -8.57
C ALA A 483 -15.81 12.59 -7.12
N LYS A 484 -15.44 13.84 -6.81
CA LYS A 484 -15.75 14.44 -5.49
C LYS A 484 -17.25 14.59 -5.27
N GLY A 485 -18.00 14.84 -6.35
CA GLY A 485 -19.46 14.99 -6.31
C GLY A 485 -19.93 16.24 -5.58
N ASP A 486 -19.20 17.34 -5.70
CA ASP A 486 -19.61 18.66 -5.22
C ASP A 486 -20.81 19.20 -6.05
N ASP A 487 -21.51 20.22 -5.56
CA ASP A 487 -22.69 20.77 -6.25
C ASP A 487 -22.35 21.34 -7.64
N ASP A 488 -21.13 21.86 -7.80
CA ASP A 488 -20.60 22.34 -9.08
C ASP A 488 -20.26 21.21 -10.07
N ALA A 489 -20.43 19.95 -9.67
CA ALA A 489 -20.15 18.76 -10.48
C ALA A 489 -21.40 17.92 -10.77
N LYS A 490 -22.59 18.55 -10.84
CA LYS A 490 -23.81 17.88 -11.35
C LYS A 490 -23.77 17.81 -12.88
N VAL A 491 -23.00 16.85 -13.40
CA VAL A 491 -22.69 16.71 -14.83
C VAL A 491 -23.20 15.40 -15.46
N PHE A 492 -23.87 14.54 -14.69
CA PHE A 492 -24.51 13.33 -15.22
C PHE A 492 -25.98 13.62 -15.50
N SER A 493 -26.51 13.14 -16.63
CA SER A 493 -27.91 13.37 -16.99
C SER A 493 -28.56 12.24 -17.78
N ASP A 494 -29.81 11.95 -17.44
CA ASP A 494 -30.72 11.08 -18.22
C ASP A 494 -31.49 11.87 -19.30
N GLY A 495 -31.11 13.12 -19.55
CA GLY A 495 -31.82 14.06 -20.42
C GLY A 495 -32.98 14.79 -19.76
N LYS A 496 -33.30 14.51 -18.48
CA LYS A 496 -34.34 15.23 -17.71
C LYS A 496 -33.81 15.87 -16.45
N THR A 497 -32.91 15.19 -15.76
CA THR A 497 -32.35 15.60 -14.48
C THR A 497 -30.84 15.63 -14.56
N TRP A 498 -30.21 16.51 -13.78
CA TRP A 498 -28.77 16.62 -13.67
C TRP A 498 -28.34 16.30 -12.24
N VAL A 499 -27.44 15.33 -12.09
CA VAL A 499 -26.98 14.86 -10.78
C VAL A 499 -25.47 14.79 -10.71
N SER A 500 -24.94 14.81 -9.50
CA SER A 500 -23.52 14.53 -9.25
C SER A 500 -23.30 13.03 -9.08
N ILE A 501 -22.03 12.61 -9.02
CA ILE A 501 -21.68 11.19 -8.88
C ILE A 501 -22.28 10.51 -7.63
N LYS A 502 -22.67 11.29 -6.61
CA LYS A 502 -23.31 10.76 -5.38
C LYS A 502 -24.70 10.15 -5.66
N ASN A 503 -25.38 10.70 -6.65
CA ASN A 503 -26.78 10.45 -6.93
C ASN A 503 -27.00 9.76 -8.30
N VAL A 504 -25.95 9.59 -9.09
CA VAL A 504 -26.00 8.79 -10.31
C VAL A 504 -25.88 7.30 -9.98
N ARG A 505 -26.51 6.43 -10.76
CA ARG A 505 -26.37 4.98 -10.69
C ARG A 505 -26.12 4.37 -12.06
N PHE A 506 -25.28 3.36 -12.10
CA PHE A 506 -24.91 2.64 -13.32
C PHE A 506 -25.38 1.19 -13.22
N LEU A 507 -25.58 0.55 -14.37
CA LEU A 507 -25.77 -0.89 -14.46
C LEU A 507 -24.48 -1.50 -15.00
N ASP A 508 -24.07 -2.64 -14.47
CA ASP A 508 -22.84 -3.31 -14.91
C ASP A 508 -22.84 -3.65 -16.41
N ASP A 509 -21.73 -3.38 -17.09
CA ASP A 509 -21.58 -3.60 -18.53
C ASP A 509 -21.73 -5.06 -18.94
N SER A 510 -21.35 -6.00 -18.07
CA SER A 510 -21.55 -7.43 -18.33
C SER A 510 -23.03 -7.79 -18.53
N LEU A 511 -23.93 -6.97 -17.99
CA LEU A 511 -25.37 -7.10 -18.17
C LEU A 511 -25.88 -6.18 -19.29
N LEU A 512 -25.41 -4.94 -19.39
CA LEU A 512 -25.81 -4.00 -20.45
C LEU A 512 -25.44 -4.48 -21.86
N CYS A 513 -24.26 -5.05 -22.03
CA CYS A 513 -23.74 -5.50 -23.32
C CYS A 513 -24.34 -6.84 -23.79
N ARG A 514 -25.21 -7.48 -22.99
CA ARG A 514 -25.89 -8.73 -23.39
C ARG A 514 -26.99 -8.45 -24.43
N PRO A 515 -26.90 -9.01 -25.66
CA PRO A 515 -27.83 -8.69 -26.74
C PRO A 515 -29.29 -9.10 -26.46
N ASP A 516 -29.48 -10.13 -25.65
CA ASP A 516 -30.76 -10.74 -25.32
C ASP A 516 -31.48 -10.01 -24.19
N ILE A 517 -30.75 -9.55 -23.16
CA ILE A 517 -31.36 -9.00 -21.94
C ILE A 517 -30.96 -7.57 -21.59
N GLY A 518 -29.87 -7.01 -22.12
CA GLY A 518 -29.30 -5.74 -21.65
C GLY A 518 -30.29 -4.56 -21.70
N SER A 519 -30.95 -4.36 -22.85
CA SER A 519 -31.94 -3.28 -23.00
C SER A 519 -33.18 -3.46 -22.10
N ALA A 520 -33.55 -4.71 -21.79
CA ALA A 520 -34.64 -5.01 -20.87
C ALA A 520 -34.20 -4.81 -19.42
N ALA A 521 -32.98 -5.23 -19.07
CA ALA A 521 -32.39 -5.07 -17.76
C ALA A 521 -32.28 -3.59 -17.37
N PHE A 522 -31.78 -2.74 -18.28
CA PHE A 522 -31.71 -1.30 -18.03
C PHE A 522 -33.10 -0.66 -17.81
N LYS A 523 -34.12 -1.08 -18.58
CA LYS A 523 -35.51 -0.64 -18.34
C LYS A 523 -36.06 -1.07 -16.98
N ILE A 524 -35.71 -2.27 -16.52
CA ILE A 524 -36.12 -2.78 -15.20
C ILE A 524 -35.39 -2.00 -14.10
N PHE A 525 -34.08 -1.77 -14.26
CA PHE A 525 -33.27 -0.96 -13.37
C PHE A 525 -33.83 0.46 -13.20
N LEU A 526 -34.22 1.12 -14.29
CA LEU A 526 -34.89 2.42 -14.25
C LEU A 526 -36.21 2.39 -13.47
N LYS A 527 -37.01 1.32 -13.61
CA LYS A 527 -38.27 1.16 -12.84
C LYS A 527 -38.00 0.93 -11.36
N TYR A 528 -36.96 0.19 -11.03
CA TYR A 528 -36.55 -0.08 -9.66
C TYR A 528 -36.15 1.21 -8.92
N LEU A 529 -35.28 2.02 -9.53
CA LEU A 529 -34.86 3.30 -8.94
C LEU A 529 -36.05 4.23 -8.66
N ARG A 530 -37.04 4.28 -9.57
CA ARG A 530 -38.29 5.05 -9.34
C ARG A 530 -39.11 4.52 -8.15
N LYS A 531 -39.09 3.21 -7.89
CA LYS A 531 -39.83 2.57 -6.80
C LYS A 531 -39.15 2.77 -5.43
N CYS A 532 -37.82 2.92 -5.40
CA CYS A 532 -37.05 3.16 -4.17
C CYS A 532 -37.31 4.53 -3.51
N GLY A 533 -38.17 5.38 -4.07
CA GLY A 533 -38.68 6.60 -3.42
C GLY A 533 -37.68 7.75 -3.27
N SER A 534 -36.45 7.59 -3.75
CA SER A 534 -35.44 8.66 -3.76
C SER A 534 -35.61 9.50 -5.02
N GLN A 535 -36.19 10.70 -4.88
CA GLN A 535 -36.47 11.60 -6.03
C GLN A 535 -35.19 12.11 -6.72
N ASP A 536 -34.03 11.95 -6.08
CA ASP A 536 -32.76 12.50 -6.55
C ASP A 536 -31.86 11.49 -7.29
N LEU A 537 -32.25 10.23 -7.41
CA LEU A 537 -31.43 9.21 -8.09
C LEU A 537 -31.68 9.22 -9.61
N CYS A 538 -30.59 9.21 -10.38
CA CYS A 538 -30.61 9.20 -11.84
C CYS A 538 -29.76 8.05 -12.36
N ALA A 539 -30.26 7.30 -13.34
CA ALA A 539 -29.49 6.24 -14.00
C ALA A 539 -29.13 6.65 -15.41
N VAL A 540 -27.86 6.46 -15.74
CA VAL A 540 -27.30 6.81 -17.05
C VAL A 540 -26.42 5.66 -17.54
N GLU A 541 -26.32 5.52 -18.85
CA GLU A 541 -25.30 4.69 -19.48
C GLU A 541 -23.99 5.48 -19.55
N LEU A 542 -22.86 4.79 -19.39
CA LEU A 542 -21.56 5.42 -19.33
C LEU A 542 -20.61 4.77 -20.35
N PRO A 543 -20.16 5.50 -21.38
CA PRO A 543 -19.29 4.94 -22.42
C PRO A 543 -17.96 4.41 -21.86
N ASP A 544 -17.40 3.38 -22.50
CA ASP A 544 -16.14 2.73 -22.09
C ASP A 544 -14.99 3.74 -21.86
N TRP A 545 -14.79 4.68 -22.78
CA TRP A 545 -13.74 5.71 -22.66
C TRP A 545 -13.93 6.65 -21.46
N VAL A 546 -15.18 6.86 -21.01
CA VAL A 546 -15.47 7.62 -19.80
C VAL A 546 -15.09 6.80 -18.56
N GLN A 547 -15.30 5.48 -18.58
CA GLN A 547 -14.86 4.58 -17.51
C GLN A 547 -13.33 4.56 -17.40
N GLU A 548 -12.65 4.44 -18.54
CA GLU A 548 -11.19 4.57 -18.63
C GLU A 548 -10.72 5.90 -18.05
N GLY A 549 -11.44 7.00 -18.32
CA GLY A 549 -11.13 8.31 -17.75
C GLY A 549 -11.18 8.36 -16.21
N PHE A 550 -12.16 7.67 -15.60
CA PHE A 550 -12.19 7.51 -14.14
C PHE A 550 -11.08 6.60 -13.63
N ASP A 551 -10.69 5.56 -14.38
CA ASP A 551 -9.61 4.65 -14.02
C ASP A 551 -8.25 5.37 -14.05
N ASP A 552 -7.92 6.05 -15.15
CA ASP A 552 -6.70 6.85 -15.34
C ASP A 552 -6.57 7.99 -14.31
N ALA A 553 -7.70 8.48 -13.82
CA ALA A 553 -7.79 9.49 -12.77
C ALA A 553 -7.63 8.92 -11.35
N GLY A 554 -7.54 7.60 -11.18
CA GLY A 554 -7.48 6.91 -9.89
C GLY A 554 -8.80 6.94 -9.12
N CYS A 555 -9.92 7.01 -9.83
CA CYS A 555 -11.27 7.21 -9.28
C CYS A 555 -12.24 6.05 -9.58
N LYS A 556 -11.75 4.92 -10.11
CA LYS A 556 -12.56 3.72 -10.45
C LYS A 556 -13.44 3.23 -9.30
N GLY A 557 -12.92 3.24 -8.07
CA GLY A 557 -13.68 2.82 -6.88
C GLY A 557 -14.97 3.63 -6.69
N LYS A 558 -14.95 4.93 -7.00
CA LYS A 558 -16.14 5.78 -6.90
C LYS A 558 -17.20 5.44 -7.95
N LEU A 559 -16.77 4.99 -9.12
CA LEU A 559 -17.66 4.51 -10.15
C LEU A 559 -18.31 3.19 -9.72
N MET A 560 -17.51 2.24 -9.23
CA MET A 560 -17.97 0.94 -8.72
C MET A 560 -18.96 1.06 -7.56
N GLU A 561 -18.76 1.99 -6.62
CA GLU A 561 -19.72 2.28 -5.54
C GLU A 561 -21.12 2.67 -6.03
N ASN A 562 -21.21 3.20 -7.26
CA ASN A 562 -22.46 3.63 -7.88
C ASN A 562 -22.96 2.66 -8.97
N THR A 563 -22.25 1.56 -9.21
CA THR A 563 -22.60 0.55 -10.20
C THR A 563 -23.31 -0.63 -9.53
N LEU A 564 -24.49 -0.96 -10.03
CA LEU A 564 -25.21 -2.16 -9.61
C LEU A 564 -24.66 -3.37 -10.36
N THR A 565 -24.06 -4.31 -9.63
CA THR A 565 -23.47 -5.52 -10.21
C THR A 565 -24.54 -6.46 -10.77
N GLU A 566 -24.15 -7.40 -11.62
CA GLU A 566 -25.07 -8.44 -12.13
C GLU A 566 -25.76 -9.20 -10.99
N THR A 567 -25.01 -9.52 -9.92
CA THR A 567 -25.54 -10.29 -8.78
C THR A 567 -26.60 -9.48 -8.03
N GLU A 568 -26.31 -8.22 -7.70
CA GLU A 568 -27.23 -7.31 -7.01
C GLU A 568 -28.46 -7.00 -7.88
N PHE A 569 -28.29 -6.86 -9.20
CA PHE A 569 -29.43 -6.69 -10.10
C PHE A 569 -30.39 -7.88 -10.03
N PHE A 570 -29.88 -9.11 -10.08
CA PHE A 570 -30.76 -10.27 -10.00
C PHE A 570 -31.39 -10.41 -8.61
N SER A 571 -30.63 -10.27 -7.52
CA SER A 571 -31.17 -10.43 -6.16
C SER A 571 -32.12 -9.31 -5.74
N ASP A 572 -31.69 -8.06 -5.92
CA ASP A 572 -32.31 -6.90 -5.27
C ASP A 572 -33.32 -6.21 -6.19
N VAL A 573 -33.18 -6.39 -7.50
CA VAL A 573 -34.06 -5.77 -8.49
C VAL A 573 -35.04 -6.78 -9.09
N LEU A 574 -34.53 -7.85 -9.71
CA LEU A 574 -35.38 -8.78 -10.46
C LEU A 574 -36.14 -9.75 -9.54
N PHE A 575 -35.45 -10.32 -8.55
CA PHE A 575 -35.96 -11.37 -7.68
C PHE A 575 -36.30 -10.91 -6.26
N CYS A 576 -36.43 -9.60 -6.03
CA CYS A 576 -36.74 -9.01 -4.72
C CYS A 576 -38.02 -9.53 -4.02
N HIS A 577 -38.83 -10.32 -4.73
CA HIS A 577 -40.05 -10.94 -4.21
C HIS A 577 -40.05 -12.49 -4.29
N LEU A 578 -38.94 -13.15 -4.67
CA LEU A 578 -38.91 -14.61 -4.78
C LEU A 578 -39.11 -15.32 -3.43
N ASP A 579 -38.59 -14.78 -2.33
CA ASP A 579 -38.83 -15.32 -0.98
C ASP A 579 -40.33 -15.30 -0.61
N SER A 580 -41.11 -14.36 -1.16
CA SER A 580 -42.56 -14.31 -0.97
C SER A 580 -43.34 -15.31 -1.82
N TYR A 581 -42.74 -15.83 -2.90
CA TYR A 581 -43.33 -16.86 -3.76
C TYR A 581 -42.96 -18.29 -3.32
N ILE A 582 -41.77 -18.50 -2.76
CA ILE A 582 -41.34 -19.81 -2.26
C ILE A 582 -42.23 -20.28 -1.09
N LEU A 583 -42.73 -19.35 -0.25
CA LEU A 583 -43.70 -19.65 0.81
C LEU A 583 -45.12 -20.03 0.32
N ARG A 584 -45.43 -19.93 -0.98
CA ARG A 584 -46.73 -20.35 -1.55
C ARG A 584 -46.71 -21.70 -2.25
N MET A 585 -45.54 -22.32 -2.44
CA MET A 585 -45.39 -23.59 -3.16
C MET A 585 -45.16 -24.82 -2.25
N GLU A 586 -45.21 -24.67 -0.92
CA GLU A 586 -45.24 -25.81 0.02
C GLU A 586 -46.66 -26.33 0.31
N GLY A 587 -47.68 -25.81 -0.39
CA GLY A 587 -49.05 -26.31 -0.32
C GLY A 587 -49.43 -27.04 -1.58
N SER A 588 -49.37 -28.38 -1.54
CA SER A 588 -49.85 -29.32 -2.56
C SER A 588 -48.82 -29.75 -3.60
N LEU A 589 -48.15 -30.87 -3.33
CA LEU A 589 -48.21 -32.06 -4.19
C LEU A 589 -47.78 -33.28 -3.38
N LYS A 590 -48.78 -34.13 -3.10
CA LYS A 590 -48.61 -35.50 -2.62
C LYS A 590 -47.95 -36.35 -3.71
N GLU A 591 -47.17 -37.32 -3.25
CA GLU A 591 -46.66 -38.52 -3.92
C GLU A 591 -47.48 -38.97 -5.14
N VAL A 592 -46.82 -39.15 -6.29
CA VAL A 592 -46.56 -40.46 -6.94
C VAL A 592 -45.25 -40.34 -7.73
#